data_AF-A0A316A012-F1
#
_entry.id   AF-A0A316A012-F1
#
_cell.length_a   1.000
_cell.length_b   1.000
_cell.length_c   1.000
_cell.angle_alpha   90.00
_cell.angle_beta   90.00
_cell.angle_gamma   90.00
#
_symmetry.space_group_name_H-M   'P 1'
#
loop_
_entity.id
_entity.type
_entity.pdbx_description
1 polymer ?
#
loop_
_entity_poly.entity_id
_entity_poly.type
_entity_poly.pdbx_seq_one_letter_code
_entity_poly.pdbx_strand_id
1 'polypeptide(L)'
;MESYNSFEKRISGQFDSFCKKVLKNEVRDFYDELERQRKREKSLSDLADHEHMQLADFDEYFADEHIFKVKGLPVVVRGNELAEALNHIPECKRDIILLSYFLGKSDREIAEQLHMVRRTVSRQRNHTLKQLRKYIDWG
;
A
#
# COMPACT_ATOMS: atom_id res chain seq x y z
N MET A 1 -58.99 49.43 8.91
CA MET A 1 -58.81 47.96 8.94
C MET A 1 -58.26 47.41 7.62
N GLU A 2 -58.68 47.93 6.46
CA GLU A 2 -58.18 47.48 5.13
C GLU A 2 -56.68 47.74 4.87
N SER A 3 -56.10 48.81 5.41
CA SER A 3 -54.68 49.15 5.19
C SER A 3 -53.70 48.16 5.83
N TYR A 4 -54.07 47.50 6.94
CA TYR A 4 -53.21 46.56 7.66
C TYR A 4 -52.99 45.25 6.86
N ASN A 5 -54.04 44.78 6.18
CA ASN A 5 -54.03 43.55 5.39
C ASN A 5 -53.19 43.70 4.09
N SER A 6 -53.19 44.91 3.50
CA SER A 6 -52.34 45.24 2.35
C SER A 6 -50.85 45.22 2.68
N PHE A 7 -50.48 45.70 3.87
CA PHE A 7 -49.10 45.76 4.33
C PHE A 7 -48.53 44.38 4.65
N GLU A 8 -49.27 43.54 5.38
CA GLU A 8 -48.87 42.16 5.68
C GLU A 8 -48.70 41.30 4.42
N LYS A 9 -49.61 41.43 3.44
CA LYS A 9 -49.46 40.77 2.13
C LYS A 9 -48.18 41.18 1.41
N ARG A 10 -47.80 42.46 1.50
CA ARG A 10 -46.57 42.97 0.88
C ARG A 10 -45.32 42.39 1.55
N ILE A 11 -45.31 42.32 2.89
CA ILE A 11 -44.20 41.69 3.64
C ILE A 11 -44.08 40.20 3.30
N SER A 12 -45.21 39.47 3.31
CA SER A 12 -45.22 38.05 2.96
C SER A 12 -44.73 37.79 1.53
N GLY A 13 -45.15 38.61 0.57
CA GLY A 13 -44.69 38.50 -0.82
C GLY A 13 -43.19 38.80 -0.98
N GLN A 14 -42.65 39.77 -0.21
CA GLN A 14 -41.21 40.06 -0.21
C GLN A 14 -40.42 38.88 0.34
N PHE A 15 -40.85 38.32 1.48
CA PHE A 15 -40.21 37.15 2.08
C PHE A 15 -40.25 35.92 1.16
N ASP A 16 -41.42 35.62 0.57
CA ASP A 16 -41.56 34.51 -0.39
C ASP A 16 -40.64 34.69 -1.61
N SER A 17 -40.57 35.90 -2.17
CA SER A 17 -39.68 36.20 -3.28
C SER A 17 -38.20 36.06 -2.91
N PHE A 18 -37.84 36.42 -1.68
CA PHE A 18 -36.50 36.25 -1.13
C PHE A 18 -36.16 34.77 -0.99
N CYS A 19 -37.01 33.96 -0.34
CA CYS A 19 -36.79 32.52 -0.18
C CYS A 19 -36.66 31.82 -1.54
N LYS A 20 -37.54 32.13 -2.50
CA LYS A 20 -37.45 31.58 -3.86
C LYS A 20 -36.13 31.96 -4.56
N LYS A 21 -35.64 33.18 -4.34
CA LYS A 21 -34.37 33.64 -4.91
C LYS A 21 -33.18 32.91 -4.28
N VAL A 22 -33.16 32.77 -2.96
CA VAL A 22 -32.11 32.02 -2.24
C VAL A 22 -32.08 30.57 -2.74
N LEU A 23 -33.21 29.86 -2.76
CA LEU A 23 -33.27 28.48 -3.24
C LEU A 23 -32.78 28.33 -4.70
N LYS A 24 -33.15 29.26 -5.59
CA LYS A 24 -32.68 29.24 -6.98
C LYS A 24 -31.17 29.46 -7.08
N ASN A 25 -30.60 30.30 -6.23
CA ASN A 25 -29.16 30.54 -6.20
C ASN A 25 -28.43 29.33 -5.65
N GLU A 26 -28.89 28.72 -4.55
CA GLU A 26 -28.29 27.50 -3.99
C GLU A 26 -28.28 26.34 -5.00
N VAL A 27 -29.37 26.17 -5.76
CA VAL A 27 -29.41 25.18 -6.83
C VAL A 27 -28.36 25.47 -7.91
N ARG A 28 -28.18 26.75 -8.28
CA ARG A 28 -27.14 27.14 -9.25
C ARG A 28 -25.75 26.88 -8.69
N ASP A 29 -25.48 27.31 -7.47
CA ASP A 29 -24.18 27.18 -6.82
C ASP A 29 -23.79 25.70 -6.68
N PHE A 30 -24.76 24.82 -6.37
CA PHE A 30 -24.57 23.37 -6.37
C PHE A 30 -24.15 22.82 -7.74
N TYR A 31 -24.83 23.21 -8.82
CA TYR A 31 -24.48 22.75 -10.17
C TYR A 31 -23.12 23.30 -10.65
N ASP A 32 -22.82 24.55 -10.31
CA ASP A 32 -21.53 25.18 -10.61
C ASP A 32 -20.40 24.44 -9.89
N GLU A 33 -20.60 24.04 -8.63
CA GLU A 33 -19.61 23.27 -7.87
C GLU A 33 -19.41 21.87 -8.44
N LEU A 34 -20.49 21.17 -8.82
CA LEU A 34 -20.40 19.88 -9.50
C LEU A 34 -19.66 19.98 -10.85
N GLU A 35 -19.79 21.09 -11.57
CA GLU A 35 -19.03 21.31 -12.81
C GLU A 35 -17.55 21.57 -12.53
N ARG A 36 -17.23 22.34 -11.48
CA ARG A 36 -15.84 22.56 -11.04
C ARG A 36 -15.16 21.26 -10.62
N GLN A 37 -15.85 20.41 -9.85
CA GLN A 37 -15.36 19.10 -9.43
C GLN A 37 -15.08 18.21 -10.64
N ARG A 38 -16.04 18.07 -11.58
CA ARG A 38 -15.87 17.26 -12.80
C ARG A 38 -14.75 17.74 -13.73
N LYS A 39 -14.36 19.02 -13.68
CA LYS A 39 -13.20 19.55 -14.41
C LYS A 39 -11.85 19.16 -13.81
N ARG A 40 -11.82 18.81 -12.52
CA ARG A 40 -10.59 18.51 -11.75
C ARG A 40 -10.47 17.04 -11.39
N GLU A 41 -11.58 16.34 -11.25
CA GLU A 41 -11.67 14.99 -10.74
C GLU A 41 -12.14 14.02 -11.82
N LYS A 42 -11.59 12.81 -11.78
CA LYS A 42 -12.01 11.67 -12.59
C LYS A 42 -12.48 10.59 -11.63
N SER A 43 -13.63 9.97 -11.91
CA SER A 43 -14.13 8.87 -11.08
C SER A 43 -13.14 7.71 -11.10
N LEU A 44 -12.97 7.04 -9.97
CA LEU A 44 -12.13 5.84 -9.91
C LEU A 44 -12.62 4.78 -10.90
N SER A 45 -13.93 4.64 -11.11
CA SER A 45 -14.51 3.68 -12.06
C SER A 45 -14.23 4.02 -13.54
N ASP A 46 -13.84 5.26 -13.82
CA ASP A 46 -13.56 5.73 -15.18
C ASP A 46 -12.04 5.72 -15.49
N LEU A 47 -11.22 5.31 -14.53
CA LEU A 47 -9.78 5.14 -14.74
C LEU A 47 -9.51 3.95 -15.64
N ALA A 48 -8.51 4.09 -16.50
CA ALA A 48 -8.00 2.98 -17.30
C ALA A 48 -7.11 2.08 -16.43
N ASP A 49 -6.92 0.83 -16.83
CA ASP A 49 -6.12 -0.16 -16.08
C ASP A 49 -4.71 0.34 -15.73
N HIS A 50 -4.06 1.07 -16.63
CA HIS A 50 -2.73 1.64 -16.40
C HIS A 50 -2.71 2.79 -15.38
N GLU A 51 -3.81 3.53 -15.22
CA GLU A 51 -3.96 4.58 -14.19
C GLU A 51 -4.24 3.93 -12.84
N HIS A 52 -5.08 2.89 -12.81
CA HIS A 52 -5.28 2.07 -11.63
C HIS A 52 -3.97 1.47 -11.11
N MET A 53 -3.13 0.94 -12.01
CA MET A 53 -1.85 0.34 -11.63
C MET A 53 -0.82 1.35 -11.10
N GLN A 54 -0.88 2.62 -11.54
CA GLN A 54 -0.05 3.70 -10.99
C GLN A 54 -0.51 4.16 -9.60
N LEU A 55 -1.79 4.00 -9.29
CA LEU A 55 -2.38 4.31 -7.99
C LEU A 55 -2.38 3.10 -7.05
N ALA A 56 -2.17 1.91 -7.57
CA ALA A 56 -2.12 0.67 -6.81
C ALA A 56 -0.81 0.62 -6.02
N ASP A 57 -0.93 0.52 -4.70
CA ASP A 57 0.15 0.05 -3.85
C ASP A 57 -0.06 -1.46 -3.65
N PHE A 58 0.90 -2.26 -4.08
CA PHE A 58 0.90 -3.69 -3.78
C PHE A 58 1.47 -3.83 -2.38
N ASP A 59 0.63 -3.53 -1.40
CA ASP A 59 0.99 -3.63 0.00
C ASP A 59 1.45 -5.09 0.25
N GLU A 60 2.64 -5.27 0.83
CA GLU A 60 3.29 -6.57 1.12
C GLU A 60 2.43 -7.50 2.01
N TYR A 61 1.22 -7.09 2.37
CA TYR A 61 0.26 -7.75 3.24
C TYR A 61 -0.39 -9.01 2.65
N PHE A 62 -0.38 -9.18 1.33
CA PHE A 62 -0.87 -10.42 0.69
C PHE A 62 0.23 -11.47 0.47
N ALA A 63 1.44 -11.21 0.93
CA ALA A 63 2.52 -12.18 0.86
C ALA A 63 2.32 -13.28 1.92
N ASP A 64 2.10 -14.52 1.50
CA ASP A 64 2.03 -15.66 2.42
C ASP A 64 3.28 -15.74 3.31
N GLU A 65 3.09 -16.19 4.56
CA GLU A 65 4.16 -16.40 5.52
C GLU A 65 4.68 -17.84 5.47
N HIS A 66 6.00 -17.99 5.32
CA HIS A 66 6.70 -19.26 5.27
C HIS A 66 7.65 -19.39 6.45
N ILE A 67 7.63 -20.52 7.15
CA ILE A 67 8.46 -20.75 8.34
C ILE A 67 9.62 -21.68 8.01
N PHE A 68 10.83 -21.17 8.17
CA PHE A 68 12.07 -21.95 8.11
C PHE A 68 12.58 -22.21 9.53
N LYS A 69 13.13 -23.41 9.77
CA LYS A 69 13.75 -23.75 11.06
C LYS A 69 15.27 -23.75 10.92
N VAL A 70 15.96 -22.84 11.59
CA VAL A 70 17.42 -22.78 11.63
C VAL A 70 17.89 -23.18 13.02
N LYS A 71 18.52 -24.36 13.16
CA LYS A 71 18.93 -24.92 14.46
C LYS A 71 17.79 -24.96 15.50
N GLY A 72 16.55 -25.19 15.04
CA GLY A 72 15.35 -25.21 15.89
C GLY A 72 14.71 -23.84 16.15
N LEU A 73 15.33 -22.74 15.70
CA LEU A 73 14.75 -21.40 15.77
C LEU A 73 13.84 -21.16 14.55
N PRO A 74 12.56 -20.78 14.73
CA PRO A 74 11.68 -20.42 13.63
C PRO A 74 12.07 -19.05 13.06
N VAL A 75 12.15 -18.96 11.74
CA VAL A 75 12.38 -17.74 10.97
C VAL A 75 11.24 -17.59 9.98
N VAL A 76 10.51 -16.48 10.07
CA VAL A 76 9.39 -16.17 9.17
C VAL A 76 9.92 -15.42 7.96
N VAL A 77 9.58 -15.92 6.77
CA VAL A 77 9.87 -15.31 5.48
C VAL A 77 8.54 -14.97 4.83
N ARG A 78 8.38 -13.71 4.41
CA ARG A 78 7.20 -13.25 3.67
C ARG A 78 7.48 -13.31 2.17
N GLY A 79 6.49 -13.80 1.42
CA GLY A 79 6.53 -13.82 -0.04
C GLY A 79 6.82 -15.21 -0.60
N ASN A 80 5.92 -15.68 -1.47
CA ASN A 80 5.99 -16.99 -2.10
C ASN A 80 7.27 -17.16 -2.94
N GLU A 81 7.59 -16.18 -3.78
CA GLU A 81 8.77 -16.22 -4.66
C GLU A 81 10.08 -16.32 -3.86
N LEU A 82 10.22 -15.53 -2.79
CA LEU A 82 11.41 -15.57 -1.95
C LEU A 82 11.52 -16.87 -1.17
N ALA A 83 10.41 -17.37 -0.62
CA ALA A 83 10.38 -18.64 0.07
C ALA A 83 10.74 -19.81 -0.86
N GLU A 84 10.23 -19.80 -2.10
CA GLU A 84 10.56 -20.79 -3.11
C GLU A 84 12.04 -20.71 -3.51
N ALA A 85 12.58 -19.52 -3.76
CA ALA A 85 14.00 -19.34 -4.06
C ALA A 85 14.90 -19.84 -2.92
N LEU A 86 14.52 -19.61 -1.66
CA LEU A 86 15.23 -20.12 -0.49
C LEU A 86 15.16 -21.65 -0.39
N ASN A 87 14.05 -22.28 -0.79
CA ASN A 87 13.92 -23.75 -0.82
C ASN A 87 14.84 -24.42 -1.85
N HIS A 88 15.18 -23.75 -2.95
CA HIS A 88 16.11 -24.27 -3.95
C HIS A 88 17.59 -24.20 -3.52
N ILE A 89 17.90 -23.53 -2.42
CA ILE A 89 19.26 -23.36 -1.91
C ILE A 89 19.59 -24.46 -0.90
N PRO A 90 20.80 -25.05 -0.95
CA PRO A 90 21.24 -26.01 0.06
C PRO A 90 21.12 -25.45 1.49
N GLU A 91 20.62 -26.27 2.42
CA GLU A 91 20.27 -25.88 3.79
C GLU A 91 21.35 -25.04 4.50
N CYS A 92 22.62 -25.47 4.47
CA CYS A 92 23.73 -24.72 5.09
C CYS A 92 23.87 -23.29 4.55
N LYS A 93 23.69 -23.08 3.24
CA LYS A 93 23.75 -21.76 2.62
C LYS A 93 22.50 -20.94 2.94
N ARG A 94 21.33 -21.58 2.95
CA ARG A 94 20.04 -20.97 3.32
C ARG A 94 20.09 -20.47 4.76
N ASP A 95 20.57 -21.28 5.70
CA ASP A 95 20.70 -20.92 7.11
C ASP A 95 21.59 -19.70 7.31
N ILE A 96 22.69 -19.57 6.54
CA ILE A 96 23.54 -18.37 6.57
C ILE A 96 22.77 -17.12 6.14
N ILE A 97 21.92 -17.20 5.10
CA ILE A 97 21.10 -16.08 4.64
C ILE A 97 20.05 -15.72 5.70
N LEU A 98 19.33 -16.71 6.21
CA LEU A 98 18.30 -16.52 7.22
C LEU A 98 18.87 -15.89 8.49
N LEU A 99 20.01 -16.41 9.00
CA LEU A 99 20.64 -15.83 10.18
C LEU A 99 21.16 -14.41 9.95
N SER A 100 21.74 -14.13 8.77
CA SER A 100 22.34 -12.82 8.49
C SER A 100 21.30 -11.73 8.24
N TYR A 101 20.25 -12.01 7.48
CA TYR A 101 19.32 -10.99 6.99
C TYR A 101 17.98 -10.96 7.73
N PHE A 102 17.51 -12.11 8.22
CA PHE A 102 16.23 -12.18 8.95
C PHE A 102 16.44 -12.10 10.47
N LEU A 103 17.55 -12.63 10.97
CA LEU A 103 17.89 -12.59 12.40
C LEU A 103 19.01 -11.61 12.74
N GLY A 104 19.51 -10.84 11.77
CA GLY A 104 20.49 -9.76 11.98
C GLY A 104 21.84 -10.19 12.54
N LYS A 105 22.20 -11.47 12.45
CA LYS A 105 23.46 -11.99 13.03
C LYS A 105 24.67 -11.63 12.17
N SER A 106 25.78 -11.33 12.83
CA SER A 106 27.06 -11.10 12.18
C SER A 106 27.70 -12.40 11.67
N ASP A 107 28.63 -12.29 10.71
CA ASP A 107 29.38 -13.46 10.20
C ASP A 107 30.11 -14.24 11.30
N ARG A 108 30.46 -13.55 12.40
CA ARG A 108 31.12 -14.18 13.55
C ARG A 108 30.13 -15.03 14.34
N GLU A 109 28.97 -14.48 14.71
CA GLU A 109 27.94 -15.21 15.46
C GLU A 109 27.39 -16.39 14.66
N ILE A 110 27.23 -16.22 13.34
CA ILE A 110 26.81 -17.29 12.43
C ILE A 110 27.89 -18.40 12.39
N ALA A 111 29.16 -18.03 12.31
CA ALA A 111 30.26 -18.98 12.32
C ALA A 111 30.30 -19.81 13.61
N GLU A 112 30.09 -19.17 14.76
CA GLU A 112 29.98 -19.85 16.06
C GLU A 112 28.77 -20.79 16.08
N GLN A 113 27.59 -20.33 15.63
CA GLN A 113 26.34 -21.09 15.66
C GLN A 113 26.31 -22.28 14.69
N LEU A 114 26.96 -22.16 13.53
CA LEU A 114 27.02 -23.21 12.51
C LEU A 114 28.30 -24.06 12.59
N HIS A 115 29.18 -23.79 13.56
CA HIS A 115 30.50 -24.43 13.70
C HIS A 115 31.37 -24.32 12.44
N MET A 116 31.43 -23.12 11.86
CA MET A 116 32.17 -22.79 10.65
C MET A 116 33.23 -21.72 10.91
N VAL A 117 34.14 -21.50 9.96
CA VAL A 117 35.06 -20.35 10.01
C VAL A 117 34.36 -19.12 9.44
N ARG A 118 34.52 -17.95 10.09
CA ARG A 118 33.94 -16.66 9.66
C ARG A 118 34.16 -16.35 8.17
N ARG A 119 35.37 -16.63 7.64
CA ARG A 119 35.68 -16.42 6.22
C ARG A 119 34.79 -17.25 5.28
N THR A 120 34.47 -18.48 5.67
CA THR A 120 33.57 -19.36 4.91
C THR A 120 32.15 -18.81 4.91
N VAL A 121 31.66 -18.35 6.06
CA VAL A 121 30.33 -17.70 6.17
C VAL A 121 30.24 -16.51 5.24
N SER A 122 31.21 -15.59 5.31
CA SER A 122 31.23 -14.38 4.48
C SER A 122 31.22 -14.71 2.98
N ARG A 123 32.06 -15.66 2.55
CA ARG A 123 32.12 -16.13 1.16
C ARG A 123 30.79 -16.77 0.72
N GLN A 124 30.24 -17.66 1.54
CA GLN A 124 28.99 -18.36 1.22
C GLN A 124 27.80 -17.40 1.21
N ARG A 125 27.71 -16.45 2.14
CA ARG A 125 26.68 -15.40 2.13
C ARG A 125 26.72 -14.62 0.82
N ASN A 126 27.88 -14.07 0.46
CA ASN A 126 28.03 -13.26 -0.76
C ASN A 126 27.74 -14.06 -2.03
N HIS A 127 28.17 -15.32 -2.10
CA HIS A 127 27.88 -16.20 -3.22
C HIS A 127 26.39 -16.51 -3.33
N THR A 128 25.76 -16.87 -2.20
CA THR A 128 24.34 -17.25 -2.15
C THR A 128 23.44 -16.06 -2.46
N LEU A 129 23.78 -14.86 -1.97
CA LEU A 129 23.04 -13.62 -2.31
C LEU A 129 23.07 -13.35 -3.82
N LYS A 130 24.21 -13.55 -4.48
CA LYS A 130 24.33 -13.43 -5.94
C LYS A 130 23.49 -14.48 -6.68
N GLN A 131 23.34 -15.68 -6.11
CA GLN A 131 22.47 -16.72 -6.69
C GLN A 131 21.00 -16.33 -6.53
N LEU A 132 20.57 -15.94 -5.33
CA LEU A 132 19.21 -15.47 -5.06
C LEU A 132 18.79 -14.35 -5.99
N ARG A 133 19.64 -13.33 -6.14
CA ARG A 133 19.38 -12.22 -7.06
C ARG A 133 19.15 -12.70 -8.50
N LYS A 134 19.95 -13.66 -8.98
CA LYS A 134 19.76 -14.22 -10.33
C LYS A 134 18.48 -15.01 -10.47
N TYR A 135 18.00 -15.66 -9.41
CA TYR A 135 16.73 -16.39 -9.44
C TYR A 135 15.54 -15.44 -9.49
N ILE A 136 15.57 -14.37 -8.70
CA ILE A 136 14.49 -13.39 -8.63
C ILE A 136 14.48 -12.47 -9.86
N ASP A 137 15.64 -12.00 -10.32
CA ASP A 137 15.73 -11.14 -11.52
C ASP A 137 15.34 -11.87 -12.83
N TRP A 138 15.20 -13.20 -12.82
CA TRP A 138 14.79 -14.03 -13.98
C TRP A 138 13.33 -14.51 -13.92
N GLY A 139 12.64 -14.37 -12.78
CA GLY A 139 11.22 -14.68 -12.62
C GLY A 139 10.38 -13.48 -13.02
#